data_AF-A0A3B9KZ09-F1
#
_entry.id   AF-A0A3B9KZ09-F1
#
_cell.length_a   1.000
_cell.length_b   1.000
_cell.length_c   1.000
_cell.angle_alpha   90.00
_cell.angle_beta   90.00
_cell.angle_gamma   90.00
#
_symmetry.space_group_name_H-M   'P 1'
#
loop_
_entity.id
_entity.type
_entity.pdbx_description
1 polymer ?
#
loop_
_entity_poly.entity_id
_entity_poly.type
_entity_poly.pdbx_seq_one_letter_code
_entity_poly.pdbx_strand_id
1 'polypeptide(L)'
;MDAEVTTTLSPLDTVTVDLADRSYDILVGHGALDHLGERLTPMLKQPRVFVLTDETVERIHRHRLDEALAPTGVTTIWKSLLPGEKTKSFSNLEDILDWLLE
;
A
#
# COMPACT_ATOMS: atom_id res chain seq x y z
N MET A 1 16.01 -19.67 31.38
CA MET A 1 14.57 -19.92 31.64
C MET A 1 13.93 -18.60 31.26
N ASP A 2 13.81 -18.40 29.95
CA ASP A 2 13.61 -17.08 29.37
C ASP A 2 12.26 -17.09 28.65
N ALA A 3 11.44 -16.14 29.06
CA ALA A 3 10.01 -16.09 28.83
C ALA A 3 9.66 -16.25 27.34
N GLU A 4 8.81 -17.23 27.07
CA GLU A 4 8.13 -17.42 25.81
C GLU A 4 7.23 -16.20 25.57
N VAL A 5 7.71 -15.24 24.78
CA VAL A 5 6.91 -14.09 24.34
C VAL A 5 5.81 -14.64 23.45
N THR A 6 4.65 -14.89 24.02
CA THR A 6 3.44 -15.21 23.28
C THR A 6 3.02 -13.93 22.55
N THR A 7 3.39 -13.81 21.28
CA THR A 7 2.95 -12.73 20.39
C THR A 7 1.45 -12.94 20.11
N THR A 8 0.58 -12.44 20.98
CA THR A 8 -0.86 -12.34 20.67
C THR A 8 -1.01 -11.28 19.58
N LEU A 9 -1.21 -11.71 18.33
CA LEU A 9 -1.58 -10.81 17.25
C LEU A 9 -2.93 -10.19 17.59
N SER A 10 -2.97 -8.90 17.89
CA SER A 10 -4.23 -8.17 18.08
C SER A 10 -5.07 -8.27 16.79
N PRO A 11 -6.39 -8.42 16.91
CA PRO A 11 -7.29 -8.39 15.75
C PRO A 11 -7.16 -7.04 15.01
N LEU A 12 -7.52 -7.03 13.73
CA LEU A 12 -7.52 -5.81 12.94
C LEU A 12 -8.63 -4.87 13.41
N ASP A 13 -8.27 -3.62 13.66
CA ASP A 13 -9.18 -2.55 14.01
C ASP A 13 -9.48 -1.68 12.79
N THR A 14 -10.71 -1.16 12.71
CA THR A 14 -11.10 -0.21 11.66
C THR A 14 -11.47 1.13 12.29
N VAL A 15 -10.86 2.20 11.81
CA VAL A 15 -11.14 3.58 12.20
C VAL A 15 -11.79 4.29 11.02
N THR A 16 -13.05 4.69 11.16
CA THR A 16 -13.76 5.47 10.14
C THR A 16 -13.43 6.95 10.28
N VAL A 17 -12.98 7.57 9.20
CA VAL A 17 -12.73 9.00 9.09
C VAL A 17 -13.92 9.65 8.40
N ASP A 18 -14.68 10.48 9.12
CA ASP A 18 -15.86 11.16 8.60
C ASP A 18 -15.50 12.48 7.88
N LEU A 19 -15.67 12.50 6.56
CA LEU A 19 -15.41 13.62 5.66
C LEU A 19 -16.56 13.82 4.65
N ALA A 20 -17.80 13.51 5.08
CA ALA A 20 -19.01 13.50 4.25
C ALA A 20 -18.87 12.56 3.03
N ASP A 21 -19.03 13.05 1.80
CA ASP A 21 -18.94 12.24 0.59
C ASP A 21 -17.56 11.61 0.34
N ARG A 22 -16.54 11.99 1.14
CA ARG A 22 -15.16 11.50 1.06
C ARG A 22 -14.75 10.67 2.28
N SER A 23 -15.69 10.25 3.12
CA SER A 23 -15.39 9.41 4.27
C SER A 23 -14.74 8.09 3.85
N TYR A 24 -13.78 7.60 4.64
CA TYR A 24 -13.06 6.36 4.37
C TYR A 24 -12.62 5.66 5.64
N ASP A 25 -12.36 4.36 5.53
CA ASP A 25 -11.89 3.51 6.62
C ASP A 25 -10.35 3.38 6.61
N ILE A 26 -9.76 3.43 7.79
CA ILE A 26 -8.36 3.06 8.04
C ILE A 26 -8.35 1.70 8.74
N LEU A 27 -7.67 0.72 8.14
CA LEU A 27 -7.43 -0.59 8.74
C LEU A 27 -6.09 -0.60 9.46
N VAL A 28 -6.08 -0.97 10.75
CA VAL A 28 -4.89 -0.96 11.60
C VAL A 28 -4.70 -2.31 12.27
N GLY A 29 -3.48 -2.84 12.19
CA GLY A 29 -3.08 -4.04 12.91
C GLY A 29 -2.03 -4.86 12.16
N HIS A 30 -1.54 -5.90 12.81
CA HIS A 30 -0.56 -6.81 12.21
C HIS A 30 -1.22 -7.61 11.08
N GLY A 31 -0.55 -7.70 9.92
CA GLY A 31 -1.09 -8.39 8.76
C GLY A 31 -2.14 -7.61 7.97
N ALA A 32 -2.40 -6.33 8.28
CA ALA A 32 -3.39 -5.51 7.57
C ALA A 32 -3.18 -5.50 6.04
N LEU A 33 -1.94 -5.54 5.57
CA LEU A 33 -1.62 -5.56 4.14
C LEU A 33 -2.13 -6.83 3.43
N ASP A 34 -2.27 -7.95 4.15
CA ASP A 34 -2.72 -9.23 3.58
C ASP A 34 -4.20 -9.16 3.17
N HIS A 35 -4.96 -8.20 3.71
CA HIS A 35 -6.35 -7.92 3.37
C HIS A 35 -6.50 -6.88 2.23
N LEU A 36 -5.39 -6.41 1.65
CA LEU A 36 -5.41 -5.37 0.62
C LEU A 36 -6.23 -5.80 -0.59
N GLY A 37 -6.04 -7.03 -1.08
CA GLY A 37 -6.71 -7.51 -2.30
C GLY A 37 -8.24 -7.43 -2.21
N GLU A 38 -8.82 -7.92 -1.12
CA GLU A 38 -10.27 -7.92 -0.88
C GLU A 38 -10.86 -6.50 -0.83
N ARG A 39 -10.11 -5.56 -0.23
CA ARG A 39 -10.55 -4.16 -0.06
C ARG A 39 -10.33 -3.31 -1.29
N LEU A 40 -9.25 -3.55 -2.02
CA LEU A 40 -8.85 -2.77 -3.19
C LEU A 40 -9.69 -3.11 -4.41
N THR A 41 -9.93 -4.40 -4.66
CA THR A 41 -10.58 -4.88 -5.90
C THR A 41 -11.91 -4.20 -6.21
N PRO A 42 -12.84 -4.00 -5.25
CA PRO A 42 -14.11 -3.30 -5.50
C PRO A 42 -13.95 -1.83 -5.91
N MET A 43 -12.81 -1.21 -5.64
CA MET A 43 -12.53 0.20 -5.95
C MET A 43 -11.95 0.38 -7.36
N LEU A 44 -11.50 -0.71 -7.99
CA LEU A 44 -10.78 -0.65 -9.25
C LEU A 44 -11.73 -0.76 -10.45
N LYS A 45 -11.57 0.15 -11.42
CA LYS A 45 -12.26 0.08 -12.72
C LYS A 45 -11.65 -0.96 -13.66
N GLN A 46 -10.37 -1.28 -13.44
CA GLN A 46 -9.57 -2.24 -14.21
C GLN A 46 -8.65 -2.97 -13.23
N PRO A 47 -8.27 -4.23 -13.47
CA PRO A 47 -7.41 -5.00 -12.56
C PRO A 47 -5.94 -4.56 -12.68
N ARG A 48 -5.67 -3.27 -12.44
CA ARG A 48 -4.35 -2.66 -12.58
C ARG A 48 -4.19 -1.52 -11.59
N VAL A 49 -3.05 -1.48 -10.92
CA VAL A 49 -2.67 -0.41 -9.99
C VAL A 49 -1.25 0.05 -10.22
N PHE A 50 -1.05 1.35 -10.08
CA PHE A 50 0.27 1.96 -10.05
C PHE A 50 0.71 2.12 -8.59
N VAL A 51 1.86 1.55 -8.25
CA VAL A 51 2.44 1.60 -6.91
C VAL A 51 3.63 2.53 -6.95
N LEU A 52 3.47 3.70 -6.32
CA LEU A 52 4.52 4.70 -6.19
C LEU A 52 5.06 4.68 -4.75
N THR A 53 6.37 4.55 -4.60
CA THR A 53 7.00 4.53 -3.28
C THR A 53 8.45 5.01 -3.35
N ASP A 54 9.22 4.84 -2.27
CA ASP A 54 10.68 4.98 -2.29
C ASP A 54 11.37 3.60 -2.28
N GLU A 55 12.63 3.58 -2.70
CA GLU A 55 13.44 2.36 -2.81
C GLU A 55 13.58 1.57 -1.49
N THR A 56 13.54 2.25 -0.34
CA THR A 56 13.65 1.59 0.96
C THR A 56 12.37 0.82 1.26
N VAL A 57 11.22 1.46 1.04
CA VAL A 57 9.90 0.86 1.28
C VAL A 57 9.62 -0.25 0.27
N GLU A 58 9.93 -0.05 -1.02
CA GLU A 58 9.79 -1.10 -2.05
C GLU A 58 10.54 -2.36 -1.64
N ARG A 59 11.83 -2.22 -1.29
CA ARG A 59 12.69 -3.36 -0.92
C ARG A 59 12.11 -4.16 0.25
N ILE A 60 11.39 -3.52 1.17
CA ILE A 60 10.84 -4.17 2.38
C ILE A 60 9.45 -4.76 2.10
N HIS A 61 8.61 -4.07 1.33
CA HIS A 61 7.17 -4.36 1.27
C HIS A 61 6.67 -4.91 -0.05
N ARG A 62 7.43 -4.78 -1.16
CA ARG A 62 6.97 -5.18 -2.50
C ARG A 62 6.49 -6.62 -2.56
N HIS A 63 7.31 -7.56 -2.08
CA HIS A 63 6.96 -8.98 -2.09
C HIS A 63 5.61 -9.24 -1.41
N ARG A 64 5.40 -8.67 -0.21
CA ARG A 64 4.18 -8.87 0.56
C ARG A 64 2.96 -8.23 -0.10
N LEU A 65 3.14 -7.06 -0.72
CA LEU A 65 2.06 -6.39 -1.46
C LEU A 65 1.68 -7.21 -2.70
N ASP A 66 2.67 -7.67 -3.45
CA ASP A 66 2.45 -8.51 -4.65
C ASP A 66 1.75 -9.83 -4.27
N GLU A 67 2.15 -10.48 -3.17
CA GLU A 67 1.47 -11.67 -2.62
C GLU A 67 0.02 -11.40 -2.21
N ALA A 68 -0.25 -10.28 -1.55
CA ALA A 68 -1.61 -9.90 -1.13
C ALA A 68 -2.55 -9.62 -2.31
N LEU A 69 -2.00 -9.22 -3.47
CA LEU A 69 -2.76 -8.94 -4.70
C LEU A 69 -2.80 -10.10 -5.68
N ALA A 70 -1.87 -11.05 -5.62
CA ALA A 70 -1.81 -12.19 -6.55
C ALA A 70 -3.15 -12.94 -6.72
N PRO A 71 -3.97 -13.19 -5.66
CA PRO A 71 -5.25 -13.90 -5.80
C PRO A 71 -6.32 -13.11 -6.55
N THR A 72 -6.19 -11.78 -6.67
CA THR A 72 -7.22 -10.92 -7.25
C THR A 72 -7.03 -10.69 -8.75
N GLY A 73 -5.90 -11.14 -9.31
CA GLY A 73 -5.55 -10.90 -10.71
C GLY A 73 -5.22 -9.44 -11.01
N VAL A 74 -5.02 -8.59 -9.98
CA VAL A 74 -4.62 -7.19 -10.15
C VAL A 74 -3.14 -7.11 -10.49
N THR A 75 -2.83 -6.46 -11.61
CA THR A 75 -1.45 -6.18 -12.01
C THR A 75 -0.91 -4.93 -11.31
N THR A 76 0.29 -5.03 -10.73
CA THR A 76 1.00 -3.89 -10.12
C THR A 76 2.07 -3.33 -11.06
N ILE A 77 2.08 -2.03 -11.28
CA ILE A 77 3.14 -1.31 -12.00
C ILE A 77 3.87 -0.43 -10.99
N TRP A 78 5.16 -0.66 -10.81
CA TRP A 78 5.95 -0.04 -9.75
C TRP A 78 6.83 1.11 -10.26
N LYS A 79 6.86 2.21 -9.51
CA LYS A 79 7.90 3.26 -9.62
C LYS A 79 8.39 3.59 -8.23
N SER A 80 9.71 3.59 -8.06
CA SER A 80 10.36 3.97 -6.83
C SER A 80 11.21 5.21 -7.04
N LEU A 81 11.16 6.11 -6.06
CA LEU A 81 12.02 7.28 -5.98
C LEU A 81 13.16 7.05 -4.98
N LEU A 82 14.18 7.90 -5.06
CA LEU A 82 15.18 7.99 -4.00
C LEU A 82 14.51 8.35 -2.65
N PRO A 83 14.98 7.79 -1.53
CA PRO A 83 14.42 8.11 -0.23
C PRO A 83 14.76 9.55 0.22
N GLY A 84 13.83 10.16 0.95
CA GLY A 84 14.04 11.41 1.69
C GLY A 84 13.20 12.60 1.20
N GLU A 85 12.99 13.58 2.08
CA GLU A 85 12.05 14.70 1.86
C GLU A 85 12.34 15.53 0.60
N LYS A 86 13.59 15.57 0.16
CA LYS A 86 14.00 16.30 -1.05
C LYS A 86 13.30 15.81 -2.31
N THR A 87 12.81 14.57 -2.33
CA THR A 87 12.08 14.05 -3.49
C THR A 87 10.65 14.57 -3.61
N LYS A 88 10.11 15.22 -2.57
CA LYS A 88 8.83 15.94 -2.65
C LYS A 88 9.03 17.29 -3.33
N SER A 89 9.20 17.24 -4.65
CA SER A 89 9.42 18.39 -5.50
C SER A 89 8.56 18.31 -6.75
N PHE A 90 8.31 19.47 -7.38
CA PHE A 90 7.56 19.52 -8.64
C PHE A 90 8.24 18.74 -9.77
N SER A 91 9.58 18.73 -9.81
CA SER A 91 10.33 17.95 -10.79
C SER A 91 10.04 16.46 -10.69
N ASN A 92 10.07 15.88 -9.47
CA ASN A 92 9.74 14.46 -9.33
C ASN A 92 8.25 14.19 -9.58
N LEU A 93 7.36 15.14 -9.25
CA LEU A 93 5.94 15.02 -9.59
C LEU A 93 5.74 14.96 -11.10
N GLU A 94 6.43 15.79 -11.87
CA GLU A 94 6.42 15.74 -13.34
C GLU A 94 6.86 14.37 -13.86
N ASP A 95 8.00 13.85 -13.37
CA ASP A 95 8.50 12.51 -13.74
C ASP A 95 7.56 11.36 -13.36
N ILE A 96 6.74 11.53 -12.31
CA ILE A 96 5.69 10.58 -11.92
C ILE A 96 4.52 10.67 -12.89
N LEU A 97 4.09 11.88 -13.26
CA LEU A 97 2.97 12.07 -14.18
C LEU A 97 3.31 11.50 -15.56
N ASP A 98 4.52 11.72 -16.06
CA ASP A 98 4.99 11.15 -17.32
C ASP A 98 4.94 9.61 -17.27
N TRP A 99 5.43 9.01 -16.17
CA TRP A 99 5.35 7.57 -15.98
C TRP A 99 3.93 7.01 -15.93
N LEU A 100 2.96 7.78 -15.43
CA LEU A 100 1.54 7.35 -15.42
C LEU A 100 0.91 7.38 -16.81
N LEU A 101 1.48 8.15 -17.75
CA LEU A 101 0.97 8.32 -19.11
C LEU A 101 1.56 7.30 -20.10
N GLU A 102 2.75 6.77 -19.81
CA GLU A 102 3.43 5.71 -20.59
C GLU A 102 2.82 4.31 -20.36
#